data_AF-A9G9X9-F1
#
_entry.id   AF-A9G9X9-F1
#
_cell.length_a   1.000
_cell.length_b   1.000
_cell.length_c   1.000
_cell.angle_alpha   90.00
_cell.angle_beta   90.00
_cell.angle_gamma   90.00
#
_symmetry.space_group_name_H-M   'P 1'
#
loop_
_entity.id
_entity.type
_entity.pdbx_description
1 polymer ?
#
loop_
_entity_poly.entity_id
_entity_poly.type
_entity_poly.pdbx_seq_one_letter_code
_entity_poly.pdbx_strand_id
1 'polypeptide(L)'
;MKPICRSAFLTRSVLLAALCTASVACVDGPENGDVFLGVPAGTTINFAGKFNAGSETIRVQVLADPDDENDPDYENWVTLETTTSASTPTDQGFGEWYEWSVNATPVPSSPTSTESARWPEGGLLRFRVVDDIGSAFATFDQDRLDCYQTVGMRQLTTEEDENWIALGEECKSNWIQAVLVNASKTPTDLEDTPAYLSHIEENGVGSPEDTAEYYDEIDAPASLTAFKTRFGFGAAGSDEVSAVYYNAGDLGIGREMNCKSYNPYPTNPTHPNTGVACFVSNYDDDVNDNANVFGADPIDSLANTVSGLYSGVHSGAFATVAMWYIPPITADDSVRFAVYGPGPNYLLQPDAQLDSKGYNKGIPQNCIVCHGGARYNTLNDSVDGGGARFLPFDLSAFEFSTASGFTRAAQEEKFRKLNKLVLQAGPTAATQELIEGWYAAGSVSTVGTVQNNAFIPPGWTGNKADEKIYSAVIAPYCRGCHAAQSNSFYNFADKDDFQTWGNIGYIEADVCTVGLDPAKNHVMPNAEVTLDRFWKSPARAYLAGYFDIKSSCKP
;
A
#
# COMPACT_ATOMS: atom_id res chain seq x y z
N MET A 1 -19.88 -38.69 7.88
CA MET A 1 -19.78 -38.64 6.41
C MET A 1 -20.87 -37.70 5.90
N LYS A 2 -20.52 -36.43 5.67
CA LYS A 2 -21.34 -35.45 4.95
C LYS A 2 -20.97 -35.53 3.46
N PRO A 3 -21.88 -35.26 2.52
CA PRO A 3 -21.56 -35.38 1.11
C PRO A 3 -20.55 -34.30 0.74
N ILE A 4 -19.43 -34.73 0.18
CA ILE A 4 -18.47 -33.88 -0.50
C ILE A 4 -19.20 -33.38 -1.75
N CYS A 5 -19.58 -32.09 -1.77
CA CYS A 5 -19.93 -31.44 -3.02
C CYS A 5 -18.77 -31.64 -3.99
N ARG A 6 -19.03 -32.34 -5.10
CA ARG A 6 -18.15 -32.30 -6.28
C ARG A 6 -18.20 -30.88 -6.81
N SER A 7 -17.30 -30.01 -6.36
CA SER A 7 -16.95 -28.81 -7.10
C SER A 7 -16.34 -29.28 -8.42
N ALA A 8 -17.09 -29.10 -9.51
CA ALA A 8 -16.52 -29.21 -10.83
C ALA A 8 -15.45 -28.13 -10.95
N PHE A 9 -14.18 -28.55 -11.06
CA PHE A 9 -13.13 -27.66 -11.55
C PHE A 9 -13.49 -27.32 -13.00
N LEU A 10 -14.20 -26.21 -13.19
CA LEU A 10 -14.33 -25.59 -14.51
C LEU A 10 -12.91 -25.26 -14.99
N THR A 11 -12.56 -25.74 -16.17
CA THR A 11 -11.28 -25.42 -16.80
C THR A 11 -11.24 -23.91 -17.08
N ARG A 12 -10.06 -23.28 -16.92
CA ARG A 12 -9.81 -21.84 -17.12
C ARG A 12 -10.50 -21.28 -18.39
N SER A 13 -10.53 -22.05 -19.47
CA SER A 13 -11.16 -21.70 -20.75
C SER A 13 -12.68 -21.48 -20.69
N VAL A 14 -13.40 -22.21 -19.83
CA VAL A 14 -14.86 -22.09 -19.69
C VAL A 14 -15.22 -20.85 -18.88
N LEU A 15 -14.44 -20.54 -17.83
CA LEU A 15 -14.56 -19.27 -17.12
C LEU A 15 -14.32 -18.08 -18.07
N LEU A 16 -13.28 -18.13 -18.90
CA LEU A 16 -12.95 -17.06 -19.85
C LEU A 16 -14.06 -16.80 -20.90
N ALA A 17 -14.83 -17.82 -21.31
CA ALA A 17 -15.89 -17.64 -22.32
C ALA A 17 -17.13 -16.95 -21.74
N ALA A 18 -17.41 -17.21 -20.47
CA ALA A 18 -18.51 -16.61 -19.72
C ALA A 18 -18.34 -15.09 -19.47
N LEU A 19 -17.12 -14.54 -19.61
CA LEU A 19 -16.80 -13.16 -19.24
C LEU A 19 -17.15 -12.14 -20.31
N CYS A 20 -17.12 -12.57 -21.56
CA CYS A 20 -17.25 -11.68 -22.70
C CYS A 20 -18.72 -11.38 -23.02
N THR A 21 -19.66 -12.16 -22.48
CA THR A 21 -21.11 -12.08 -22.73
C THR A 21 -21.77 -10.80 -22.23
N ALA A 22 -21.09 -10.07 -21.36
CA ALA A 22 -21.40 -8.72 -20.89
C ALA A 22 -21.27 -7.63 -21.97
N SER A 23 -20.44 -7.90 -22.98
CA SER A 23 -20.02 -6.94 -24.00
C SER A 23 -20.11 -7.55 -25.40
N VAL A 24 -20.04 -6.73 -26.44
CA VAL A 24 -19.90 -7.23 -27.82
C VAL A 24 -18.54 -7.94 -27.98
N ALA A 25 -17.53 -7.52 -27.19
CA ALA A 25 -16.14 -7.93 -27.32
C ALA A 25 -15.33 -7.73 -26.03
N CYS A 26 -14.33 -8.59 -25.80
CA CYS A 26 -13.46 -8.53 -24.64
C CYS A 26 -11.98 -8.76 -24.99
N VAL A 27 -11.09 -8.33 -24.10
CA VAL A 27 -9.66 -8.64 -24.10
C VAL A 27 -9.36 -9.65 -22.98
N ASP A 28 -8.90 -10.84 -23.32
CA ASP A 28 -8.51 -11.88 -22.37
C ASP A 28 -7.10 -11.66 -21.80
N GLY A 29 -6.23 -10.94 -22.51
CA GLY A 29 -4.89 -10.59 -22.08
C GLY A 29 -4.17 -9.69 -23.09
N PRO A 30 -3.21 -8.86 -22.65
CA PRO A 30 -2.85 -8.59 -21.25
C PRO A 30 -4.00 -7.90 -20.48
N GLU A 31 -3.99 -8.02 -19.17
CA GLU A 31 -4.99 -7.48 -18.25
C GLU A 31 -4.59 -6.08 -17.75
N ASN A 32 -5.57 -5.27 -17.36
CA ASN A 32 -5.30 -3.98 -16.74
C ASN A 32 -4.57 -4.17 -15.41
N GLY A 33 -3.42 -3.51 -15.29
CA GLY A 33 -2.51 -3.64 -14.15
C GLY A 33 -1.44 -4.72 -14.30
N ASP A 34 -1.41 -5.49 -15.40
CA ASP A 34 -0.34 -6.47 -15.62
C ASP A 34 1.05 -5.80 -15.52
N VAL A 35 1.95 -6.45 -14.77
CA VAL A 35 3.30 -5.95 -14.48
C VAL A 35 4.34 -6.67 -15.34
N PHE A 36 5.19 -5.89 -15.99
CA PHE A 36 6.28 -6.36 -16.84
C PHE A 36 7.64 -5.99 -16.26
N LEU A 37 8.60 -6.90 -16.39
CA LEU A 37 10.00 -6.69 -16.05
C LEU A 37 10.85 -6.67 -17.32
N GLY A 38 11.88 -5.83 -17.31
CA GLY A 38 12.82 -5.66 -18.43
C GLY A 38 12.54 -4.44 -19.30
N VAL A 39 13.36 -4.29 -20.34
CA VAL A 39 13.36 -3.12 -21.23
C VAL A 39 12.16 -3.18 -22.20
N PRO A 40 11.33 -2.12 -22.30
CA PRO A 40 10.19 -2.11 -23.21
C PRO A 40 10.55 -2.32 -24.70
N ALA A 41 11.69 -1.78 -25.15
CA ALA A 41 12.11 -1.85 -26.55
C ALA A 41 12.31 -3.29 -27.04
N GLY A 42 11.59 -3.66 -28.09
CA GLY A 42 11.60 -4.99 -28.68
C GLY A 42 10.74 -6.03 -27.94
N THR A 43 10.05 -5.64 -26.86
CA THR A 43 9.15 -6.54 -26.13
C THR A 43 7.88 -6.80 -26.94
N THR A 44 7.66 -8.07 -27.31
CA THR A 44 6.44 -8.52 -27.99
C THR A 44 5.44 -9.04 -26.96
N ILE A 45 4.21 -8.53 -27.04
CA ILE A 45 3.09 -8.91 -26.19
C ILE A 45 2.05 -9.62 -27.04
N ASN A 46 1.51 -10.74 -26.53
CA ASN A 46 0.35 -11.38 -27.12
C ASN A 46 -0.92 -10.71 -26.59
N PHE A 47 -1.66 -10.08 -27.49
CA PHE A 47 -3.01 -9.60 -27.22
C PHE A 47 -3.98 -10.68 -27.69
N ALA A 48 -4.93 -11.04 -26.86
CA ALA A 48 -5.94 -12.04 -27.19
C ALA A 48 -7.28 -11.69 -26.55
N GLY A 49 -8.36 -12.27 -27.07
CA GLY A 49 -9.69 -12.09 -26.53
C GLY A 49 -10.74 -12.77 -27.38
N LYS A 50 -11.99 -12.32 -27.21
CA LYS A 50 -13.15 -12.90 -27.89
C LYS A 50 -14.07 -11.82 -28.42
N PHE A 51 -14.74 -12.14 -29.52
CA PHE A 51 -15.74 -11.29 -30.16
C PHE A 51 -17.01 -12.08 -30.48
N ASN A 52 -18.16 -11.44 -30.48
CA ASN A 52 -19.44 -12.11 -30.76
C ASN A 52 -19.74 -12.26 -32.28
N ALA A 53 -18.85 -11.78 -33.13
CA ALA A 53 -18.95 -11.89 -34.58
C ALA A 53 -17.64 -12.40 -35.19
N GLY A 54 -17.76 -13.25 -36.21
CA GLY A 54 -16.65 -13.94 -36.84
C GLY A 54 -16.15 -13.24 -38.09
N SER A 55 -14.86 -13.39 -38.39
CA SER A 55 -14.18 -12.73 -39.52
C SER A 55 -14.22 -11.21 -39.47
N GLU A 56 -14.28 -10.64 -38.27
CA GLU A 56 -14.33 -9.19 -38.05
C GLU A 56 -12.94 -8.65 -37.75
N THR A 57 -12.64 -7.44 -38.24
CA THR A 57 -11.33 -6.81 -38.04
C THR A 57 -11.20 -6.28 -36.62
N ILE A 58 -10.03 -6.49 -36.03
CA ILE A 58 -9.68 -6.07 -34.67
C ILE A 58 -8.36 -5.34 -34.73
N ARG A 59 -8.27 -4.19 -34.08
CA ARG A 59 -7.08 -3.34 -34.03
C ARG A 59 -6.60 -3.18 -32.61
N VAL A 60 -5.33 -3.51 -32.38
CA VAL A 60 -4.64 -3.19 -31.11
C VAL A 60 -4.02 -1.82 -31.25
N GLN A 61 -4.43 -0.90 -30.38
CA GLN A 61 -3.98 0.49 -30.39
C GLN A 61 -3.26 0.83 -29.09
N VAL A 62 -2.25 1.68 -29.19
CA VAL A 62 -1.58 2.29 -28.04
C VAL A 62 -1.56 3.79 -28.21
N LEU A 63 -1.43 4.50 -27.10
CA LEU A 63 -1.25 5.94 -27.13
C LEU A 63 0.14 6.26 -27.69
N ALA A 64 0.24 7.17 -28.68
CA ALA A 64 1.51 7.42 -29.36
C ALA A 64 2.52 8.12 -28.44
N ASP A 65 2.06 9.10 -27.69
CA ASP A 65 2.85 9.84 -26.71
C ASP A 65 1.94 10.23 -25.54
N PRO A 66 2.04 9.56 -24.37
CA PRO A 66 1.29 9.90 -23.16
C PRO A 66 1.70 11.23 -22.52
N ASP A 67 2.88 11.75 -22.86
CA ASP A 67 3.42 12.97 -22.28
C ASP A 67 3.24 14.18 -23.22
N ASP A 68 2.52 14.05 -24.33
CA ASP A 68 2.28 15.17 -25.27
C ASP A 68 1.26 16.17 -24.69
N GLU A 69 1.78 17.27 -24.14
CA GLU A 69 0.99 18.38 -23.62
C GLU A 69 0.06 19.02 -24.68
N ASN A 70 0.28 18.79 -25.99
CA ASN A 70 -0.56 19.32 -27.06
C ASN A 70 -1.74 18.41 -27.43
N ASP A 71 -1.84 17.22 -26.84
CA ASP A 71 -2.96 16.29 -27.02
C ASP A 71 -3.68 16.04 -25.68
N PRO A 72 -4.36 17.05 -25.11
CA PRO A 72 -5.02 16.93 -23.80
C PRO A 72 -6.23 15.98 -23.81
N ASP A 73 -6.72 15.62 -24.99
CA ASP A 73 -7.85 14.72 -25.20
C ASP A 73 -7.44 13.30 -25.64
N TYR A 74 -6.13 13.04 -25.77
CA TYR A 74 -5.57 11.71 -26.03
C TYR A 74 -6.11 11.09 -27.31
N GLU A 75 -6.19 11.89 -28.36
CA GLU A 75 -6.66 11.43 -29.67
C GLU A 75 -5.54 10.73 -30.48
N ASN A 76 -4.27 10.80 -30.04
CA ASN A 76 -3.09 10.28 -30.73
C ASN A 76 -2.91 8.74 -30.70
N TRP A 77 -3.99 7.95 -30.69
CA TRP A 77 -3.93 6.50 -30.73
C TRP A 77 -3.34 5.97 -32.05
N VAL A 78 -2.34 5.10 -31.95
CA VAL A 78 -1.70 4.43 -33.09
C VAL A 78 -2.04 2.95 -33.09
N THR A 79 -2.43 2.42 -34.26
CA THR A 79 -2.64 0.99 -34.43
C THR A 79 -1.27 0.31 -34.57
N LEU A 80 -0.96 -0.59 -33.65
CA LEU A 80 0.26 -1.40 -33.71
C LEU A 80 0.07 -2.56 -34.69
N GLU A 81 -1.04 -3.27 -34.55
CA GLU A 81 -1.32 -4.48 -35.29
C GLU A 81 -2.82 -4.62 -35.57
N THR A 82 -3.14 -5.33 -36.64
CA THR A 82 -4.51 -5.66 -37.04
C THR A 82 -4.64 -7.17 -37.19
N THR A 83 -5.71 -7.72 -36.65
CA THR A 83 -6.05 -9.14 -36.77
C THR A 83 -7.53 -9.29 -37.11
N THR A 84 -7.98 -10.53 -37.22
CA THR A 84 -9.38 -10.84 -37.49
C THR A 84 -9.85 -11.88 -36.48
N SER A 85 -11.07 -11.74 -35.97
CA SER A 85 -11.70 -12.80 -35.19
C SER A 85 -11.82 -14.09 -36.00
N ALA A 86 -11.79 -15.24 -35.33
CA ALA A 86 -11.95 -16.53 -35.98
C ALA A 86 -13.22 -16.57 -36.86
N SER A 87 -13.23 -17.40 -37.89
CA SER A 87 -14.41 -17.61 -38.74
C SER A 87 -15.38 -18.65 -38.16
N THR A 88 -14.92 -19.43 -37.19
CA THR A 88 -15.70 -20.50 -36.56
C THR A 88 -15.79 -20.20 -35.07
N PRO A 89 -17.01 -20.17 -34.50
CA PRO A 89 -17.16 -19.88 -33.09
C PRO A 89 -16.75 -21.09 -32.25
N THR A 90 -16.33 -20.80 -31.04
CA THR A 90 -16.14 -21.78 -29.98
C THR A 90 -17.38 -21.73 -29.10
N ASP A 91 -18.23 -22.76 -29.19
CA ASP A 91 -19.38 -22.89 -28.29
C ASP A 91 -18.92 -23.48 -26.96
N GLN A 92 -19.04 -22.69 -25.90
CA GLN A 92 -18.68 -23.06 -24.52
C GLN A 92 -19.92 -23.11 -23.62
N GLY A 93 -21.13 -23.13 -24.20
CA GLY A 93 -22.40 -23.10 -23.46
C GLY A 93 -22.89 -21.70 -23.11
N PHE A 94 -22.21 -20.64 -23.58
CA PHE A 94 -22.53 -19.23 -23.27
C PHE A 94 -22.68 -18.37 -24.54
N GLY A 95 -23.12 -18.98 -25.64
CA GLY A 95 -23.21 -18.36 -26.96
C GLY A 95 -21.99 -18.62 -27.85
N GLU A 96 -22.09 -18.15 -29.09
CA GLU A 96 -21.02 -18.27 -30.09
C GLU A 96 -19.97 -17.17 -29.91
N TRP A 97 -18.73 -17.57 -29.60
CA TRP A 97 -17.60 -16.65 -29.44
C TRP A 97 -16.49 -16.94 -30.44
N TYR A 98 -15.98 -15.90 -31.07
CA TYR A 98 -14.91 -15.96 -32.05
C TYR A 98 -13.62 -15.44 -31.41
N GLU A 99 -12.68 -16.34 -31.18
CA GLU A 99 -11.39 -16.00 -30.58
C GLU A 99 -10.55 -15.16 -31.54
N TRP A 100 -9.73 -14.27 -30.98
CA TRP A 100 -8.73 -13.52 -31.72
C TRP A 100 -7.43 -13.49 -30.92
N SER A 101 -6.31 -13.41 -31.64
CA SER A 101 -5.00 -13.21 -31.03
C SER A 101 -4.06 -12.52 -32.02
N VAL A 102 -3.18 -11.66 -31.51
CA VAL A 102 -2.16 -10.98 -32.29
C VAL A 102 -0.97 -10.64 -31.41
N ASN A 103 0.23 -10.83 -31.94
CA ASN A 103 1.45 -10.38 -31.27
C ASN A 103 1.76 -8.97 -31.74
N ALA A 104 1.87 -8.02 -30.82
CA ALA A 104 2.26 -6.65 -31.12
C ALA A 104 3.49 -6.24 -30.31
N THR A 105 4.28 -5.33 -30.85
CA THR A 105 5.49 -4.80 -30.20
C THR A 105 5.30 -3.30 -29.98
N PRO A 106 4.85 -2.85 -28.80
CA PRO A 106 4.49 -1.44 -28.57
C PRO A 106 5.64 -0.47 -28.85
N VAL A 107 6.85 -0.86 -28.44
CA VAL A 107 8.09 -0.13 -28.67
C VAL A 107 9.02 -1.02 -29.51
N PRO A 108 9.29 -0.68 -30.78
CA PRO A 108 10.20 -1.45 -31.63
C PRO A 108 11.61 -1.58 -31.03
N SER A 109 12.43 -2.52 -31.51
CA SER A 109 13.81 -2.71 -31.04
C SER A 109 14.76 -1.54 -31.36
N SER A 110 14.36 -0.67 -32.29
CA SER A 110 15.08 0.55 -32.66
C SER A 110 14.07 1.69 -32.80
N PRO A 111 13.49 2.14 -31.68
CA PRO A 111 12.37 3.06 -31.69
C PRO A 111 12.83 4.49 -32.00
N THR A 112 11.95 5.24 -32.66
CA THR A 112 12.01 6.71 -32.66
C THR A 112 11.72 7.29 -31.27
N SER A 113 11.90 8.60 -31.08
CA SER A 113 11.56 9.27 -29.82
C SER A 113 10.09 9.09 -29.43
N THR A 114 9.17 9.30 -30.37
CA THR A 114 7.73 9.11 -30.15
C THR A 114 7.40 7.65 -29.83
N GLU A 115 8.00 6.69 -30.55
CA GLU A 115 7.79 5.28 -30.24
C GLU A 115 8.31 4.87 -28.86
N SER A 116 9.39 5.51 -28.38
CA SER A 116 9.93 5.27 -27.04
C SER A 116 9.01 5.84 -25.95
N ALA A 117 8.28 6.93 -26.25
CA ALA A 117 7.35 7.57 -25.31
C ALA A 117 6.11 6.69 -25.00
N ARG A 118 5.71 5.81 -25.92
CA ARG A 118 4.56 4.90 -25.74
C ARG A 118 4.64 4.07 -24.46
N TRP A 119 5.86 3.61 -24.13
CA TRP A 119 6.10 2.81 -22.94
C TRP A 119 7.56 2.98 -22.46
N PRO A 120 7.82 4.02 -21.64
CA PRO A 120 9.15 4.24 -21.11
C PRO A 120 9.49 3.20 -20.05
N GLU A 121 10.79 2.99 -19.84
CA GLU A 121 11.30 2.12 -18.79
C GLU A 121 10.81 2.61 -17.41
N GLY A 122 10.26 1.71 -16.59
CA GLY A 122 9.61 2.06 -15.32
C GLY A 122 8.25 2.74 -15.45
N GLY A 123 7.77 3.07 -16.65
CA GLY A 123 6.51 3.79 -16.88
C GLY A 123 5.31 2.92 -17.24
N LEU A 124 4.26 3.56 -17.72
CA LEU A 124 2.98 2.96 -18.08
C LEU A 124 2.81 2.83 -19.61
N LEU A 125 2.26 1.71 -20.08
CA LEU A 125 1.74 1.56 -21.44
C LEU A 125 0.22 1.65 -21.40
N ARG A 126 -0.35 2.55 -22.19
CA ARG A 126 -1.81 2.59 -22.42
C ARG A 126 -2.15 1.87 -23.71
N PHE A 127 -3.10 0.96 -23.63
CA PHE A 127 -3.61 0.30 -24.82
C PHE A 127 -5.14 0.19 -24.79
N ARG A 128 -5.69 0.03 -25.98
CA ARG A 128 -7.08 -0.35 -26.20
C ARG A 128 -7.16 -1.29 -27.38
N VAL A 129 -8.20 -2.10 -27.40
CA VAL A 129 -8.53 -2.96 -28.54
C VAL A 129 -9.87 -2.48 -29.09
N VAL A 130 -9.94 -2.25 -30.39
CA VAL A 130 -11.13 -1.71 -31.05
C VAL A 130 -11.54 -2.54 -32.26
N ASP A 131 -12.83 -2.53 -32.59
CA ASP A 131 -13.35 -3.05 -33.85
C ASP A 131 -13.09 -2.09 -35.04
N ASP A 132 -13.66 -2.40 -36.20
CA ASP A 132 -13.58 -1.58 -37.42
C ASP A 132 -14.22 -0.19 -37.28
N ILE A 133 -15.28 -0.05 -36.47
CA ILE A 133 -15.96 1.23 -36.25
C ILE A 133 -15.34 2.05 -35.11
N GLY A 134 -14.37 1.48 -34.39
CA GLY A 134 -13.64 2.14 -33.31
C GLY A 134 -14.22 1.90 -31.91
N SER A 135 -15.16 0.98 -31.74
CA SER A 135 -15.70 0.63 -30.42
C SER A 135 -14.65 -0.13 -29.61
N ALA A 136 -14.36 0.35 -28.41
CA ALA A 136 -13.39 -0.29 -27.52
C ALA A 136 -13.96 -1.55 -26.86
N PHE A 137 -13.11 -2.56 -26.73
CA PHE A 137 -13.44 -3.84 -26.12
C PHE A 137 -13.35 -3.72 -24.60
N ALA A 138 -14.16 -4.49 -23.88
CA ALA A 138 -14.04 -4.56 -22.43
C ALA A 138 -12.70 -5.22 -22.04
N THR A 139 -12.08 -4.72 -20.98
CA THR A 139 -10.86 -5.29 -20.40
C THR A 139 -11.16 -5.83 -19.00
N PHE A 140 -10.24 -6.61 -18.44
CA PHE A 140 -10.32 -7.11 -17.08
C PHE A 140 -9.11 -6.65 -16.29
N ASP A 141 -9.28 -6.48 -14.98
CA ASP A 141 -8.16 -6.25 -14.06
C ASP A 141 -7.47 -7.59 -13.74
N GLN A 142 -6.17 -7.54 -13.42
CA GLN A 142 -5.34 -8.72 -13.11
C GLN A 142 -5.94 -9.70 -12.06
N ASP A 143 -6.81 -9.20 -11.17
CA ASP A 143 -7.44 -9.93 -10.07
C ASP A 143 -8.82 -10.47 -10.46
N ARG A 144 -9.14 -10.49 -11.76
CA ARG A 144 -10.41 -11.04 -12.28
C ARG A 144 -10.69 -12.44 -11.73
N LEU A 145 -9.67 -13.28 -11.59
CA LEU A 145 -9.83 -14.64 -11.06
C LEU A 145 -10.32 -14.65 -9.62
N ASP A 146 -9.86 -13.71 -8.79
CA ASP A 146 -10.30 -13.55 -7.41
C ASP A 146 -11.72 -12.99 -7.35
N CYS A 147 -12.06 -12.05 -8.24
CA CYS A 147 -13.44 -11.60 -8.42
C CYS A 147 -14.37 -12.78 -8.73
N TYR A 148 -13.99 -13.67 -9.65
CA TYR A 148 -14.79 -14.85 -10.00
C TYR A 148 -14.95 -15.84 -8.87
N GLN A 149 -13.89 -16.11 -8.10
CA GLN A 149 -14.02 -16.97 -6.94
C GLN A 149 -15.01 -16.37 -5.92
N THR A 150 -14.96 -15.06 -5.72
CA THR A 150 -15.76 -14.38 -4.72
C THR A 150 -17.22 -14.20 -5.15
N VAL A 151 -17.49 -13.86 -6.41
CA VAL A 151 -18.84 -13.62 -6.94
C VAL A 151 -19.46 -14.92 -7.44
N GLY A 152 -18.71 -15.77 -8.14
CA GLY A 152 -19.18 -17.06 -8.65
C GLY A 152 -19.64 -17.99 -7.53
N MET A 153 -18.93 -18.04 -6.39
CA MET A 153 -19.41 -18.80 -5.22
C MET A 153 -20.74 -18.28 -4.65
N ARG A 154 -21.04 -16.98 -4.81
CA ARG A 154 -22.29 -16.38 -4.33
C ARG A 154 -23.47 -16.67 -5.26
N GLN A 155 -23.23 -16.74 -6.56
CA GLN A 155 -24.32 -16.79 -7.53
C GLN A 155 -24.63 -18.20 -8.07
N LEU A 156 -23.72 -19.18 -7.99
CA LEU A 156 -23.95 -20.56 -8.48
C LEU A 156 -25.01 -21.37 -7.70
N THR A 157 -25.76 -20.76 -6.79
CA THR A 157 -26.83 -21.42 -6.02
C THR A 157 -28.22 -21.30 -6.63
N THR A 158 -28.40 -20.56 -7.74
CA THR A 158 -29.70 -20.35 -8.40
C THR A 158 -29.53 -20.34 -9.94
N GLU A 159 -30.27 -21.21 -10.65
CA GLU A 159 -30.48 -21.41 -12.11
C GLU A 159 -29.44 -20.88 -13.15
N GLU A 160 -29.11 -21.73 -14.14
CA GLU A 160 -27.75 -21.86 -14.69
C GLU A 160 -27.27 -20.95 -15.86
N ASP A 161 -28.07 -20.07 -16.48
CA ASP A 161 -27.61 -19.34 -17.70
C ASP A 161 -27.59 -17.80 -17.61
N GLU A 162 -28.48 -17.14 -16.85
CA GLU A 162 -28.52 -15.66 -16.74
C GLU A 162 -27.37 -15.07 -15.90
N ASN A 163 -26.58 -15.95 -15.28
CA ASN A 163 -25.65 -15.58 -14.22
C ASN A 163 -24.28 -15.09 -14.72
N TRP A 164 -23.89 -15.53 -15.91
CA TRP A 164 -22.54 -15.32 -16.43
C TRP A 164 -22.33 -13.94 -17.05
N ILE A 165 -23.35 -13.41 -17.72
CA ILE A 165 -23.39 -12.02 -18.19
C ILE A 165 -23.24 -11.07 -16.99
N ALA A 166 -24.01 -11.33 -15.92
CA ALA A 166 -23.93 -10.56 -14.70
C ALA A 166 -22.54 -10.67 -14.06
N LEU A 167 -21.92 -11.85 -14.08
CA LEU A 167 -20.56 -12.06 -13.57
C LEU A 167 -19.48 -11.34 -14.40
N GLY A 168 -19.58 -11.35 -15.73
CA GLY A 168 -18.68 -10.62 -16.62
C GLY A 168 -18.82 -9.11 -16.47
N GLU A 169 -20.05 -8.60 -16.38
CA GLU A 169 -20.32 -7.20 -16.01
C GLU A 169 -19.82 -6.89 -14.59
N GLU A 170 -19.85 -7.88 -13.70
CA GLU A 170 -19.42 -7.70 -12.33
C GLU A 170 -17.91 -7.51 -12.22
N CYS A 171 -17.15 -8.34 -12.96
CA CYS A 171 -15.70 -8.47 -12.84
C CYS A 171 -14.90 -7.81 -13.98
N LYS A 172 -15.55 -7.19 -14.98
CA LYS A 172 -14.84 -6.36 -15.96
C LYS A 172 -14.17 -5.18 -15.26
N SER A 173 -13.09 -4.70 -15.86
CA SER A 173 -12.45 -3.48 -15.40
C SER A 173 -13.42 -2.30 -15.49
N ASN A 174 -13.30 -1.36 -14.55
CA ASN A 174 -14.08 -0.12 -14.58
C ASN A 174 -13.57 0.84 -15.68
N TRP A 175 -12.44 0.52 -16.31
CA TRP A 175 -11.77 1.39 -17.27
C TRP A 175 -11.79 0.76 -18.67
N ILE A 176 -12.15 1.57 -19.66
CA ILE A 176 -12.27 1.14 -21.06
C ILE A 176 -10.88 0.95 -21.70
N GLN A 177 -9.89 1.68 -21.20
CA GLN A 177 -8.49 1.54 -21.57
C GLN A 177 -7.80 0.71 -20.49
N ALA A 178 -6.90 -0.17 -20.90
CA ALA A 178 -6.06 -0.91 -19.98
C ALA A 178 -4.64 -0.34 -19.96
N VAL A 179 -4.03 -0.43 -18.78
CA VAL A 179 -2.71 0.10 -18.50
C VAL A 179 -1.81 -1.03 -18.05
N LEU A 180 -0.66 -1.19 -18.72
CA LEU A 180 0.39 -2.11 -18.30
C LEU A 180 1.48 -1.34 -17.55
N VAL A 181 2.03 -1.96 -16.52
CA VAL A 181 3.06 -1.36 -15.66
C VAL A 181 4.41 -1.95 -16.04
N ASN A 182 5.40 -1.12 -16.36
CA ASN A 182 6.79 -1.54 -16.37
C ASN A 182 7.40 -1.31 -14.99
N ALA A 183 7.92 -2.37 -14.38
CA ALA A 183 8.48 -2.38 -13.04
C ALA A 183 10.01 -2.57 -13.04
N SER A 184 10.69 -2.37 -14.18
CA SER A 184 12.15 -2.54 -14.26
C SER A 184 12.94 -1.40 -13.64
N LYS A 185 12.30 -0.24 -13.46
CA LYS A 185 12.88 0.95 -12.86
C LYS A 185 11.84 1.67 -12.01
N THR A 186 12.26 2.18 -10.87
CA THR A 186 11.44 2.95 -9.93
C THR A 186 12.17 4.23 -9.51
N PRO A 187 11.49 5.17 -8.82
CA PRO A 187 12.15 6.36 -8.28
C PRO A 187 13.25 6.06 -7.26
N THR A 188 13.23 4.88 -6.62
CA THR A 188 14.28 4.48 -5.67
C THR A 188 15.61 4.15 -6.36
N ASP A 189 15.55 3.84 -7.67
CA ASP A 189 16.71 3.55 -8.52
C ASP A 189 17.38 4.80 -9.12
N LEU A 190 16.82 5.99 -8.89
CA LEU A 190 17.36 7.25 -9.41
C LEU A 190 18.62 7.69 -8.65
N GLU A 191 19.51 8.43 -9.29
CA GLU A 191 20.65 9.04 -8.59
C GLU A 191 20.18 10.14 -7.63
N ASP A 192 19.25 10.98 -8.11
CA ASP A 192 18.54 11.98 -7.31
C ASP A 192 17.24 11.39 -6.75
N THR A 193 17.35 10.48 -5.78
CA THR A 193 16.17 9.86 -5.16
C THR A 193 15.33 10.85 -4.36
N PRO A 194 14.01 10.61 -4.22
CA PRO A 194 13.16 11.39 -3.33
C PRO A 194 13.71 11.43 -1.90
N ALA A 195 13.50 12.56 -1.22
CA ALA A 195 13.80 12.68 0.19
C ALA A 195 12.73 11.90 0.99
N TYR A 196 13.11 10.69 1.42
CA TYR A 196 12.23 9.83 2.20
C TYR A 196 12.02 10.38 3.61
N LEU A 197 10.82 10.13 4.13
CA LEU A 197 10.42 10.51 5.48
C LEU A 197 10.63 11.99 5.77
N SER A 198 10.63 12.86 4.76
CA SER A 198 10.88 14.31 4.92
C SER A 198 9.69 15.16 4.46
N HIS A 199 8.61 14.55 3.98
CA HIS A 199 7.47 15.28 3.44
C HIS A 199 6.54 15.78 4.55
N ILE A 200 6.82 16.99 5.03
CA ILE A 200 5.85 18.02 5.46
C ILE A 200 6.58 19.35 5.19
N GLU A 201 6.14 20.10 4.17
CA GLU A 201 6.76 21.36 3.70
C GLU A 201 6.98 22.42 4.81
N GLU A 202 6.34 22.24 5.98
CA GLU A 202 6.38 23.17 7.12
C GLU A 202 7.33 22.76 8.26
N ASN A 203 7.84 21.52 8.29
CA ASN A 203 8.60 20.99 9.43
C ASN A 203 10.12 20.99 9.27
N GLY A 204 10.59 21.04 8.03
CA GLY A 204 12.00 20.80 7.72
C GLY A 204 12.45 19.38 8.10
N VAL A 205 13.72 19.10 7.82
CA VAL A 205 14.42 17.91 8.33
C VAL A 205 14.94 18.24 9.73
N GLY A 206 14.65 17.39 10.72
CA GLY A 206 15.10 17.63 12.09
C GLY A 206 16.62 17.55 12.23
N SER A 207 17.22 18.49 12.96
CA SER A 207 18.64 18.44 13.32
C SER A 207 18.86 17.65 14.62
N PRO A 208 20.10 17.17 14.88
CA PRO A 208 20.47 16.62 16.19
C PRO A 208 20.25 17.63 17.33
N GLU A 209 20.43 18.92 17.06
CA GLU A 209 20.16 20.00 18.01
C GLU A 209 18.67 20.10 18.35
N ASP A 210 17.79 20.17 17.35
CA ASP A 210 16.33 20.17 17.57
C ASP A 210 15.90 18.91 18.35
N THR A 211 16.52 17.77 18.06
CA THR A 211 16.23 16.52 18.76
C THR A 211 16.63 16.57 20.23
N ALA A 212 17.78 17.17 20.54
CA ALA A 212 18.23 17.34 21.91
C ALA A 212 17.31 18.28 22.70
N GLU A 213 16.92 19.41 22.09
CA GLU A 213 15.99 20.38 22.69
C GLU A 213 14.61 19.73 22.93
N TYR A 214 14.10 18.98 21.95
CA TYR A 214 12.88 18.19 22.10
C TYR A 214 12.97 17.17 23.25
N TYR A 215 14.06 16.42 23.34
CA TYR A 215 14.27 15.42 24.39
C TYR A 215 14.33 16.03 25.79
N ASP A 216 14.93 17.20 25.91
CA ASP A 216 14.94 17.96 27.17
C ASP A 216 13.53 18.41 27.55
N GLU A 217 12.74 18.93 26.60
CA GLU A 217 11.36 19.36 26.84
C GLU A 217 10.44 18.21 27.28
N ILE A 218 10.55 17.04 26.64
CA ILE A 218 9.70 15.89 26.97
C ILE A 218 10.20 15.05 28.16
N ASP A 219 11.36 15.39 28.74
CA ASP A 219 12.07 14.59 29.75
C ASP A 219 12.27 13.13 29.27
N ALA A 220 12.90 13.00 28.10
CA ALA A 220 13.13 11.72 27.45
C ALA A 220 13.98 10.79 28.35
N PRO A 221 13.57 9.52 28.58
CA PRO A 221 14.39 8.60 29.36
C PRO A 221 15.77 8.39 28.72
N ALA A 222 16.84 8.46 29.50
CA ALA A 222 18.22 8.36 28.98
C ALA A 222 18.60 6.99 28.38
N SER A 223 17.75 5.97 28.56
CA SER A 223 17.94 4.63 27.99
C SER A 223 16.63 3.86 27.86
N LEU A 224 16.62 2.82 27.03
CA LEU A 224 15.48 1.89 26.95
C LEU A 224 15.19 1.23 28.31
N THR A 225 16.21 0.95 29.13
CA THR A 225 16.03 0.42 30.48
C THR A 225 15.30 1.43 31.38
N ALA A 226 15.68 2.71 31.29
CA ALA A 226 14.99 3.78 32.01
C ALA A 226 13.55 3.93 31.52
N PHE A 227 13.30 3.85 30.21
CA PHE A 227 11.95 3.85 29.63
C PHE A 227 11.11 2.67 30.13
N LYS A 228 11.64 1.45 30.03
CA LYS A 228 10.99 0.22 30.52
C LYS A 228 10.64 0.34 32.00
N THR A 229 11.56 0.85 32.81
CA THR A 229 11.35 1.09 34.25
C THR A 229 10.26 2.13 34.48
N ARG A 230 10.32 3.26 33.76
CA ARG A 230 9.36 4.37 33.87
C ARG A 230 7.93 3.90 33.63
N PHE A 231 7.70 3.08 32.61
CA PHE A 231 6.35 2.60 32.26
C PHE A 231 6.02 1.19 32.77
N GLY A 232 6.93 0.56 33.51
CA GLY A 232 6.73 -0.74 34.16
C GLY A 232 6.64 -1.93 33.19
N PHE A 233 7.42 -1.91 32.11
CA PHE A 233 7.61 -3.07 31.23
C PHE A 233 8.40 -4.18 31.93
N GLY A 234 8.10 -5.43 31.61
CA GLY A 234 8.74 -6.61 32.23
C GLY A 234 8.37 -6.86 33.69
N ALA A 235 7.46 -6.06 34.27
CA ALA A 235 6.95 -6.31 35.61
C ALA A 235 6.07 -7.58 35.66
N ALA A 236 6.17 -8.35 36.75
CA ALA A 236 5.35 -9.54 36.93
C ALA A 236 3.85 -9.18 36.94
N GLY A 237 3.06 -9.89 36.13
CA GLY A 237 1.62 -9.60 35.98
C GLY A 237 1.31 -8.33 35.17
N SER A 238 2.28 -7.78 34.43
CA SER A 238 2.02 -6.68 33.51
C SER A 238 1.03 -7.08 32.41
N ASP A 239 0.26 -6.09 31.96
CA ASP A 239 -0.63 -6.15 30.81
C ASP A 239 0.13 -5.91 29.48
N GLU A 240 1.44 -6.14 29.48
CA GLU A 240 2.31 -5.98 28.30
C GLU A 240 1.88 -6.92 27.17
N VAL A 241 1.83 -6.37 25.96
CA VAL A 241 1.48 -7.07 24.74
C VAL A 241 2.64 -6.92 23.77
N SER A 242 3.11 -8.05 23.25
CA SER A 242 4.28 -8.11 22.37
C SER A 242 4.00 -8.89 21.09
N ALA A 243 4.35 -8.35 19.92
CA ALA A 243 4.16 -9.02 18.63
C ALA A 243 5.38 -8.84 17.72
N VAL A 244 5.63 -9.85 16.88
CA VAL A 244 6.71 -9.88 15.89
C VAL A 244 6.14 -9.95 14.49
N TYR A 245 6.60 -9.09 13.59
CA TYR A 245 6.13 -9.05 12.20
C TYR A 245 7.16 -8.36 11.31
N TYR A 246 7.07 -8.61 10.01
CA TYR A 246 7.72 -7.79 9.00
C TYR A 246 6.67 -6.81 8.47
N ASN A 247 7.01 -5.53 8.38
CA ASN A 247 6.05 -4.53 7.95
C ASN A 247 6.37 -4.04 6.54
N ALA A 248 5.66 -4.60 5.56
CA ALA A 248 5.85 -4.24 4.17
C ALA A 248 5.18 -2.90 3.82
N GLY A 249 4.20 -2.46 4.62
CA GLY A 249 3.48 -1.19 4.43
C GLY A 249 4.19 0.06 4.94
N ASP A 250 5.39 -0.07 5.54
CA ASP A 250 6.22 1.05 5.99
C ASP A 250 7.68 0.99 5.49
N LEU A 251 8.62 0.55 6.31
CA LEU A 251 10.05 0.53 6.09
C LEU A 251 10.55 -0.82 5.59
N GLY A 252 9.69 -1.85 5.47
CA GLY A 252 10.09 -3.16 4.96
C GLY A 252 11.16 -3.82 5.82
N ILE A 253 10.94 -3.87 7.14
CA ILE A 253 11.87 -4.48 8.09
C ILE A 253 11.13 -5.28 9.15
N GLY A 254 11.89 -6.14 9.83
CA GLY A 254 11.43 -6.91 10.97
C GLY A 254 11.22 -6.02 12.20
N ARG A 255 10.13 -6.26 12.93
CA ARG A 255 9.68 -5.47 14.08
C ARG A 255 9.37 -6.37 15.26
N GLU A 256 9.87 -5.99 16.42
CA GLU A 256 9.45 -6.50 17.72
C GLU A 256 8.73 -5.38 18.47
N MET A 257 7.40 -5.36 18.38
CA MET A 257 6.56 -4.36 19.02
C MET A 257 6.19 -4.79 20.44
N ASN A 258 6.31 -3.88 21.39
CA ASN A 258 5.89 -4.07 22.78
C ASN A 258 5.09 -2.86 23.26
N CYS A 259 3.88 -3.08 23.77
CA CYS A 259 3.01 -2.00 24.23
C CYS A 259 2.31 -2.36 25.54
N LYS A 260 1.92 -1.34 26.31
CA LYS A 260 1.05 -1.51 27.47
C LYS A 260 0.30 -0.22 27.82
N SER A 261 -0.75 -0.37 28.61
CA SER A 261 -1.37 0.76 29.29
C SER A 261 -0.60 1.11 30.56
N TYR A 262 -0.67 2.37 31.01
CA TYR A 262 -0.08 2.75 32.29
C TYR A 262 -0.92 3.78 33.04
N ASN A 263 -1.01 3.56 34.36
CA ASN A 263 -1.63 4.43 35.35
C ASN A 263 -1.16 3.92 36.74
N PRO A 264 -0.64 4.76 37.66
CA PRO A 264 -0.46 6.22 37.60
C PRO A 264 0.62 6.68 36.60
N TYR A 265 0.66 7.98 36.27
CA TYR A 265 1.74 8.54 35.44
C TYR A 265 3.01 8.63 36.26
N PRO A 266 4.16 8.26 35.68
CA PRO A 266 5.43 8.29 36.40
C PRO A 266 5.79 9.68 36.94
N THR A 267 5.45 10.73 36.19
CA THR A 267 5.72 12.14 36.56
C THR A 267 4.53 12.88 37.15
N ASN A 268 3.31 12.33 37.04
CA ASN A 268 2.10 12.93 37.61
C ASN A 268 1.15 11.84 38.11
N PRO A 269 1.39 11.30 39.32
CA PRO A 269 0.60 10.18 39.82
C PRO A 269 -0.88 10.48 40.05
N THR A 270 -1.25 11.76 40.08
CA THR A 270 -2.62 12.23 40.28
C THR A 270 -3.42 12.38 38.98
N HIS A 271 -2.80 12.17 37.83
CA HIS A 271 -3.49 12.37 36.56
C HIS A 271 -4.54 11.27 36.34
N PRO A 272 -5.80 11.64 36.03
CA PRO A 272 -6.96 10.75 36.16
C PRO A 272 -7.10 9.72 35.02
N ASN A 273 -6.49 9.97 33.87
CA ASN A 273 -6.69 9.17 32.66
C ASN A 273 -5.61 8.08 32.52
N THR A 274 -5.81 7.08 31.67
CA THR A 274 -4.77 6.04 31.44
C THR A 274 -3.96 6.38 30.20
N GLY A 275 -2.63 6.30 30.28
CA GLY A 275 -1.73 6.49 29.13
C GLY A 275 -1.43 5.18 28.41
N VAL A 276 -0.73 5.26 27.29
CA VAL A 276 -0.23 4.11 26.52
C VAL A 276 1.25 4.31 26.23
N ALA A 277 2.08 3.30 26.45
CA ALA A 277 3.49 3.33 26.11
C ALA A 277 3.82 2.13 25.22
N CYS A 278 4.63 2.35 24.21
CA CYS A 278 5.13 1.34 23.29
C CYS A 278 6.61 1.54 23.02
N PHE A 279 7.31 0.45 22.69
CA PHE A 279 8.60 0.51 22.02
C PHE A 279 8.67 -0.60 20.96
N VAL A 280 9.38 -0.32 19.88
CA VAL A 280 9.60 -1.26 18.78
C VAL A 280 11.08 -1.36 18.47
N SER A 281 11.62 -2.57 18.51
CA SER A 281 12.98 -2.86 18.05
C SER A 281 12.95 -3.26 16.58
N ASN A 282 13.86 -2.69 15.80
CA ASN A 282 13.91 -2.79 14.35
C ASN A 282 15.08 -3.64 13.91
N TYR A 283 14.82 -4.62 13.04
CA TYR A 283 15.77 -5.61 12.58
C TYR A 283 15.74 -5.65 11.05
N ASP A 284 16.90 -5.58 10.42
CA ASP A 284 17.10 -5.77 8.99
C ASP A 284 17.50 -7.23 8.68
N ASP A 285 17.81 -7.50 7.41
CA ASP A 285 18.28 -8.82 6.95
C ASP A 285 19.77 -9.07 7.20
N ASP A 286 20.59 -8.02 7.39
CA ASP A 286 22.04 -8.14 7.50
C ASP A 286 22.60 -7.77 8.87
N VAL A 287 22.95 -8.79 9.63
CA VAL A 287 23.70 -8.67 10.89
C VAL A 287 25.20 -8.37 10.70
N ASN A 288 25.72 -8.33 9.47
CA ASN A 288 27.16 -8.35 9.17
C ASN A 288 27.70 -7.20 8.31
N ASP A 289 26.87 -6.40 7.63
CA ASP A 289 27.32 -5.25 6.84
C ASP A 289 27.02 -3.93 7.55
N ASN A 290 27.89 -2.92 7.39
CA ASN A 290 27.82 -1.68 8.18
C ASN A 290 26.67 -0.72 7.77
N ALA A 291 25.67 -1.20 7.03
CA ALA A 291 24.56 -0.41 6.53
C ALA A 291 23.24 -1.19 6.65
N ASN A 292 22.21 -0.54 7.20
CA ASN A 292 20.90 -1.15 7.35
C ASN A 292 20.25 -1.35 5.97
N VAL A 293 19.63 -2.50 5.75
CA VAL A 293 18.92 -2.83 4.50
C VAL A 293 17.42 -2.68 4.72
N PHE A 294 16.77 -1.92 3.84
CA PHE A 294 15.32 -1.69 3.85
C PHE A 294 14.67 -2.41 2.67
N GLY A 295 13.51 -3.02 2.90
CA GLY A 295 12.78 -3.76 1.85
C GLY A 295 13.41 -5.12 1.55
N ALA A 296 14.21 -5.62 2.48
CA ALA A 296 14.88 -6.91 2.40
C ALA A 296 13.91 -8.10 2.34
N ASP A 297 14.44 -9.32 2.13
CA ASP A 297 13.64 -10.52 2.16
C ASP A 297 12.91 -10.67 3.52
N PRO A 298 11.57 -10.78 3.54
CA PRO A 298 10.81 -10.88 4.77
C PRO A 298 11.19 -12.09 5.62
N ILE A 299 11.58 -13.22 5.02
CA ILE A 299 11.93 -14.45 5.73
C ILE A 299 13.19 -14.23 6.56
N ASP A 300 14.21 -13.60 6.00
CA ASP A 300 15.49 -13.36 6.67
C ASP A 300 15.33 -12.28 7.76
N SER A 301 14.67 -11.16 7.45
CA SER A 301 14.32 -10.11 8.44
C SER A 301 13.53 -10.69 9.63
N LEU A 302 12.56 -11.57 9.37
CA LEU A 302 11.78 -12.24 10.42
C LEU A 302 12.63 -13.23 11.23
N ALA A 303 13.53 -13.98 10.58
CA ALA A 303 14.43 -14.89 11.27
C ALA A 303 15.37 -14.12 12.22
N ASN A 304 15.93 -12.99 11.77
CA ASN A 304 16.76 -12.11 12.59
C ASN A 304 15.96 -11.53 13.76
N THR A 305 14.73 -11.06 13.52
CA THR A 305 13.85 -10.53 14.58
C THR A 305 13.57 -11.58 15.65
N VAL A 306 13.22 -12.81 15.23
CA VAL A 306 12.94 -13.92 16.15
C VAL A 306 14.19 -14.30 16.94
N SER A 307 15.37 -14.35 16.30
CA SER A 307 16.65 -14.60 16.95
C SER A 307 17.00 -13.52 17.98
N GLY A 308 16.81 -12.25 17.61
CA GLY A 308 17.04 -11.08 18.46
C GLY A 308 16.15 -11.09 19.69
N LEU A 309 14.86 -11.40 19.53
CA LEU A 309 13.93 -11.59 20.65
C LEU A 309 14.40 -12.72 21.60
N TYR A 310 14.79 -13.88 21.07
CA TYR A 310 15.25 -15.00 21.89
C TYR A 310 16.55 -14.73 22.65
N SER A 311 17.39 -13.82 22.15
CA SER A 311 18.61 -13.40 22.87
C SER A 311 18.31 -12.67 24.18
N GLY A 312 17.11 -12.10 24.34
CA GLY A 312 16.70 -11.32 25.51
C GLY A 312 17.39 -9.96 25.64
N VAL A 313 18.31 -9.65 24.74
CA VAL A 313 19.06 -8.39 24.68
C VAL A 313 18.85 -7.69 23.35
N HIS A 314 17.77 -7.97 22.62
CA HIS A 314 17.46 -7.40 21.30
C HIS A 314 18.67 -7.43 20.32
N SER A 315 19.46 -8.51 20.37
CA SER A 315 20.67 -8.66 19.55
C SER A 315 20.33 -8.55 18.07
N GLY A 316 21.03 -7.68 17.34
CA GLY A 316 20.78 -7.43 15.91
C GLY A 316 19.73 -6.35 15.63
N ALA A 317 19.10 -5.75 16.65
CA ALA A 317 18.28 -4.56 16.41
C ALA A 317 19.19 -3.35 16.16
N PHE A 318 18.99 -2.62 15.06
CA PHE A 318 19.79 -1.42 14.76
C PHE A 318 19.22 -0.14 15.37
N ALA A 319 17.93 -0.12 15.71
CA ALA A 319 17.26 0.98 16.40
C ALA A 319 16.06 0.49 17.20
N THR A 320 15.83 1.05 18.39
CA THR A 320 14.60 0.86 19.16
C THR A 320 13.89 2.19 19.31
N VAL A 321 12.72 2.33 18.69
CA VAL A 321 11.88 3.53 18.77
C VAL A 321 10.86 3.35 19.89
N ALA A 322 10.81 4.29 20.83
CA ALA A 322 9.82 4.36 21.88
C ALA A 322 8.83 5.49 21.62
N MET A 323 7.57 5.23 21.96
CA MET A 323 6.46 6.14 21.75
C MET A 323 5.50 6.05 22.92
N TRP A 324 5.05 7.19 23.46
CA TRP A 324 4.07 7.17 24.55
C TRP A 324 3.08 8.31 24.48
N TYR A 325 1.85 8.00 24.85
CA TYR A 325 0.72 8.91 24.94
C TYR A 325 0.50 9.37 26.37
N ILE A 326 0.36 10.69 26.54
CA ILE A 326 -0.10 11.38 27.74
C ILE A 326 -1.36 12.18 27.36
N PRO A 327 -2.55 11.80 27.87
CA PRO A 327 -3.78 12.54 27.67
C PRO A 327 -3.72 13.97 28.22
N PRO A 328 -4.53 14.90 27.68
CA PRO A 328 -5.43 14.71 26.52
C PRO A 328 -4.66 14.74 25.20
N ILE A 329 -5.17 14.04 24.17
CA ILE A 329 -4.56 14.02 22.82
C ILE A 329 -4.44 15.39 22.17
N THR A 330 -5.20 16.39 22.62
CA THR A 330 -5.15 17.76 22.10
C THR A 330 -4.00 18.59 22.68
N ALA A 331 -3.27 18.09 23.68
CA ALA A 331 -2.14 18.81 24.25
C ALA A 331 -0.87 18.64 23.38
N ASP A 332 -0.02 19.65 23.37
CA ASP A 332 1.34 19.57 22.81
C ASP A 332 2.10 18.43 23.48
N ASP A 333 2.90 17.71 22.70
CA ASP A 333 3.61 16.50 23.14
C ASP A 333 2.72 15.49 23.88
N SER A 334 1.43 15.44 23.53
CA SER A 334 0.54 14.38 24.00
C SER A 334 1.01 13.02 23.50
N VAL A 335 1.67 12.97 22.34
CA VAL A 335 2.37 11.79 21.83
C VAL A 335 3.83 12.13 21.64
N ARG A 336 4.70 11.35 22.29
CA ARG A 336 6.14 11.60 22.39
C ARG A 336 6.95 10.49 21.76
N PHE A 337 8.13 10.83 21.28
CA PHE A 337 9.05 9.90 20.63
C PHE A 337 10.43 9.94 21.28
N ALA A 338 11.09 8.79 21.36
CA ALA A 338 12.51 8.70 21.73
C ALA A 338 13.14 7.52 21.00
N VAL A 339 14.40 7.61 20.62
CA VAL A 339 15.11 6.51 19.97
C VAL A 339 16.29 6.06 20.80
N TYR A 340 16.48 4.75 20.88
CA TYR A 340 17.60 4.12 21.58
C TYR A 340 18.43 3.32 20.58
N GLY A 341 19.74 3.48 20.67
CA GLY A 341 20.71 2.79 19.82
C GLY A 341 20.97 1.36 20.31
N PRO A 342 21.65 0.54 19.49
CA PRO A 342 22.04 -0.80 19.89
C PRO A 342 23.08 -0.79 21.02
N GLY A 343 23.16 -1.88 21.77
CA GLY A 343 24.22 -2.11 22.75
C GLY A 343 23.70 -2.32 24.18
N PRO A 344 24.60 -2.58 25.15
CA PRO A 344 24.24 -3.11 26.46
C PRO A 344 23.34 -2.18 27.28
N ASN A 345 23.39 -0.87 27.02
CA ASN A 345 22.64 0.13 27.79
C ASN A 345 21.52 0.80 26.98
N TYR A 346 21.39 0.53 25.68
CA TYR A 346 20.35 1.13 24.82
C TYR A 346 20.19 2.63 25.05
N LEU A 347 21.28 3.38 24.86
CA LEU A 347 21.33 4.81 25.19
C LEU A 347 20.50 5.62 24.20
N LEU A 348 19.90 6.70 24.69
CA LEU A 348 19.17 7.69 23.91
C LEU A 348 20.05 8.21 22.76
N GLN A 349 19.51 8.26 21.53
CA GLN A 349 20.20 8.70 20.32
C GLN A 349 19.54 9.95 19.75
N PRO A 350 20.31 10.92 19.23
CA PRO A 350 19.77 12.13 18.63
C PRO A 350 19.18 11.88 17.24
N ASP A 351 19.34 10.67 16.69
CA ASP A 351 18.87 10.35 15.35
C ASP A 351 18.52 8.87 15.18
N ALA A 352 17.78 8.59 14.11
CA ALA A 352 17.45 7.25 13.65
C ALA A 352 17.40 7.25 12.12
N GLN A 353 18.30 6.51 11.46
CA GLN A 353 18.19 6.30 10.02
C GLN A 353 17.16 5.19 9.75
N LEU A 354 16.03 5.55 9.14
CA LEU A 354 14.89 4.67 8.89
C LEU A 354 14.62 4.44 7.39
N ASP A 355 15.58 4.80 6.55
CA ASP A 355 15.61 4.59 5.10
C ASP A 355 17.08 4.48 4.62
N SER A 356 17.29 4.03 3.39
CA SER A 356 18.64 3.79 2.85
C SER A 356 19.43 5.07 2.60
N LYS A 357 18.77 6.23 2.47
CA LYS A 357 19.38 7.51 2.11
C LYS A 357 19.69 8.37 3.33
N GLY A 358 18.86 8.26 4.37
CA GLY A 358 19.01 8.97 5.62
C GLY A 358 18.82 10.48 5.49
N TYR A 359 17.90 10.93 4.63
CA TYR A 359 17.60 12.35 4.47
C TYR A 359 16.99 12.94 5.75
N ASN A 360 16.05 12.24 6.39
CA ASN A 360 15.48 12.65 7.66
C ASN A 360 15.79 11.64 8.77
N LYS A 361 16.65 12.05 9.71
CA LYS A 361 17.04 11.22 10.85
C LYS A 361 16.64 11.80 12.21
N GLY A 362 16.32 13.10 12.27
CA GLY A 362 16.03 13.80 13.51
C GLY A 362 14.68 13.39 14.13
N ILE A 363 14.58 13.48 15.45
CA ILE A 363 13.40 13.11 16.22
C ILE A 363 12.85 14.38 16.88
N PRO A 364 11.55 14.70 16.73
CA PRO A 364 10.46 13.82 16.31
C PRO A 364 10.14 13.82 14.81
N GLN A 365 10.81 14.64 14.01
CA GLN A 365 10.47 14.91 12.60
C GLN A 365 10.40 13.64 11.75
N ASN A 366 11.34 12.71 11.90
CA ASN A 366 11.33 11.43 11.19
C ASN A 366 10.10 10.57 11.54
N CYS A 367 9.68 10.60 12.81
CA CYS A 367 8.54 9.80 13.28
C CYS A 367 7.19 10.39 12.85
N ILE A 368 7.03 11.71 12.94
CA ILE A 368 5.73 12.37 12.74
C ILE A 368 5.24 12.35 11.29
N VAL A 369 6.10 12.07 10.30
CA VAL A 369 5.68 11.86 8.91
C VAL A 369 4.67 10.72 8.81
N CYS A 370 4.96 9.58 9.45
CA CYS A 370 4.04 8.46 9.51
C CYS A 370 2.99 8.65 10.61
N HIS A 371 3.41 9.13 11.77
CA HIS A 371 2.59 9.19 12.98
C HIS A 371 1.70 10.45 13.06
N GLY A 372 0.99 10.77 11.98
CA GLY A 372 -0.11 11.75 11.98
C GLY A 372 0.17 13.13 11.39
N GLY A 373 1.36 13.33 10.83
CA GLY A 373 1.72 14.54 10.08
C GLY A 373 1.75 15.80 10.92
N ALA A 374 2.01 15.65 12.23
CA ALA A 374 2.09 16.78 13.16
C ALA A 374 3.14 17.79 12.71
N ARG A 375 2.95 19.06 13.09
CA ARG A 375 3.99 20.06 12.94
C ARG A 375 4.96 19.99 14.13
N TYR A 376 6.26 20.08 13.88
CA TYR A 376 7.25 20.34 14.92
C TYR A 376 7.48 21.85 15.03
N ASN A 377 7.32 22.37 16.24
CA ASN A 377 7.44 23.79 16.51
C ASN A 377 8.79 24.07 17.17
N THR A 378 9.73 24.61 16.39
CA THR A 378 11.09 24.94 16.83
C THR A 378 11.16 26.15 17.77
N LEU A 379 10.03 26.77 18.16
CA LEU A 379 10.03 27.90 19.10
C LEU A 379 9.84 27.45 20.55
N ASN A 380 9.27 26.27 20.75
CA ASN A 380 8.98 25.66 22.04
C ASN A 380 9.38 24.18 22.06
N ASP A 381 10.13 23.75 21.05
CA ASP A 381 10.73 22.44 20.89
C ASP A 381 9.73 21.29 21.05
N SER A 382 8.51 21.48 20.56
CA SER A 382 7.39 20.56 20.79
C SER A 382 6.71 20.07 19.50
N VAL A 383 6.03 18.93 19.62
CA VAL A 383 5.08 18.46 18.61
C VAL A 383 3.71 19.08 18.89
N ASP A 384 3.16 19.76 17.88
CA ASP A 384 1.88 20.45 17.98
C ASP A 384 0.77 19.49 18.46
N GLY A 385 -0.01 19.99 19.44
CA GLY A 385 -1.03 19.20 20.11
C GLY A 385 -2.09 18.67 19.17
N GLY A 386 -2.45 17.41 19.35
CA GLY A 386 -3.41 16.75 18.47
C GLY A 386 -2.85 16.46 17.07
N GLY A 387 -1.57 16.66 16.79
CA GLY A 387 -0.94 16.24 15.53
C GLY A 387 -0.53 14.77 15.51
N ALA A 388 0.25 14.32 16.50
CA ALA A 388 0.88 12.99 16.46
C ALA A 388 -0.04 11.85 16.96
N ARG A 389 0.05 10.66 16.34
CA ARG A 389 -0.87 9.52 16.57
C ARG A 389 -0.20 8.15 16.50
N PHE A 390 -0.70 7.22 17.30
CA PHE A 390 -0.36 5.80 17.20
C PHE A 390 -0.94 5.24 15.90
N LEU A 391 -0.15 4.43 15.18
CA LEU A 391 -0.63 3.76 13.98
C LEU A 391 -1.48 2.54 14.34
N PRO A 392 -2.53 2.26 13.57
CA PRO A 392 -3.23 0.99 13.66
C PRO A 392 -2.34 -0.18 13.22
N PHE A 393 -2.52 -1.34 13.84
CA PHE A 393 -1.88 -2.59 13.42
C PHE A 393 -2.72 -3.28 12.35
N ASP A 394 -2.29 -3.12 11.10
CA ASP A 394 -2.92 -3.64 9.90
C ASP A 394 -2.23 -4.93 9.44
N LEU A 395 -2.83 -6.08 9.72
CA LEU A 395 -2.26 -7.39 9.40
C LEU A 395 -2.29 -7.69 7.90
N SER A 396 -2.95 -6.85 7.08
CA SER A 396 -2.85 -6.96 5.62
C SER A 396 -1.56 -6.34 5.07
N ALA A 397 -0.93 -5.44 5.83
CA ALA A 397 0.36 -4.83 5.51
C ALA A 397 1.56 -5.62 6.08
N PHE A 398 1.30 -6.64 6.89
CA PHE A 398 2.33 -7.39 7.62
C PHE A 398 2.56 -8.79 7.07
N GLU A 399 3.81 -9.24 7.20
CA GLU A 399 4.20 -10.63 6.98
C GLU A 399 4.66 -11.29 8.29
N PHE A 400 4.55 -12.61 8.35
CA PHE A 400 4.70 -13.37 9.59
C PHE A 400 5.62 -14.56 9.43
N SER A 401 6.41 -14.82 10.47
CA SER A 401 7.29 -15.99 10.49
C SER A 401 6.46 -17.28 10.51
N THR A 402 7.01 -18.34 9.91
CA THR A 402 6.45 -19.69 10.02
C THR A 402 6.84 -20.40 11.33
N ALA A 403 7.73 -19.79 12.13
CA ALA A 403 8.13 -20.33 13.42
C ALA A 403 6.96 -20.38 14.42
N SER A 404 6.96 -21.43 15.25
CA SER A 404 5.92 -21.64 16.26
C SER A 404 5.82 -20.45 17.22
N GLY A 405 4.61 -19.90 17.38
CA GLY A 405 4.35 -18.72 18.22
C GLY A 405 4.46 -17.37 17.51
N PHE A 406 4.99 -17.35 16.27
CA PHE A 406 5.16 -16.13 15.46
C PHE A 406 4.37 -16.14 14.16
N THR A 407 3.60 -17.20 13.89
CA THR A 407 2.64 -17.20 12.79
C THR A 407 1.55 -16.16 13.04
N ARG A 408 0.93 -15.66 11.95
CA ARG A 408 -0.22 -14.74 12.05
C ARG A 408 -1.26 -15.24 13.06
N ALA A 409 -1.71 -16.48 12.89
CA ALA A 409 -2.74 -17.07 13.74
C ALA A 409 -2.34 -17.14 15.22
N ALA A 410 -1.05 -17.35 15.52
CA ALA A 410 -0.56 -17.35 16.91
C ALA A 410 -0.52 -15.95 17.53
N GLN A 411 -0.55 -14.89 16.72
CA GLN A 411 -0.40 -13.51 17.14
C GLN A 411 -1.67 -12.64 16.99
N GLU A 412 -2.73 -13.12 16.33
CA GLU A 412 -4.01 -12.40 16.14
C GLU A 412 -4.53 -11.76 17.44
N GLU A 413 -4.60 -12.51 18.53
CA GLU A 413 -5.06 -11.99 19.83
C GLU A 413 -4.13 -10.90 20.39
N LYS A 414 -2.83 -10.95 20.07
CA LYS A 414 -1.88 -9.92 20.47
C LYS A 414 -2.14 -8.64 19.67
N PHE A 415 -2.29 -8.73 18.36
CA PHE A 415 -2.62 -7.57 17.53
C PHE A 415 -3.98 -6.95 17.84
N ARG A 416 -4.98 -7.76 18.18
CA ARG A 416 -6.26 -7.24 18.70
C ARG A 416 -6.05 -6.37 19.94
N LYS A 417 -5.26 -6.85 20.91
CA LYS A 417 -4.95 -6.06 22.12
C LYS A 417 -4.12 -4.82 21.80
N LEU A 418 -3.18 -4.90 20.85
CA LEU A 418 -2.41 -3.74 20.38
C LEU A 418 -3.34 -2.68 19.76
N ASN A 419 -4.25 -3.07 18.88
CA ASN A 419 -5.26 -2.15 18.32
C ASN A 419 -6.22 -1.59 19.39
N LYS A 420 -6.53 -2.34 20.44
CA LYS A 420 -7.25 -1.81 21.60
C LYS A 420 -6.46 -0.71 22.32
N LEU A 421 -5.14 -0.85 22.44
CA LEU A 421 -4.28 0.20 23.00
C LEU A 421 -4.21 1.42 22.08
N VAL A 422 -4.23 1.24 20.75
CA VAL A 422 -4.35 2.36 19.80
C VAL A 422 -5.64 3.15 20.04
N LEU A 423 -6.80 2.49 20.21
CA LEU A 423 -8.06 3.17 20.56
C LEU A 423 -7.97 3.95 21.89
N GLN A 424 -7.24 3.41 22.87
CA GLN A 424 -7.04 4.10 24.15
C GLN A 424 -6.15 5.34 24.01
N ALA A 425 -5.27 5.37 23.01
CA ALA A 425 -4.33 6.46 22.76
C ALA A 425 -4.94 7.67 22.03
N GLY A 426 -6.26 7.72 21.84
CA GLY A 426 -6.95 8.83 21.18
C GLY A 426 -6.65 8.91 19.68
N PRO A 427 -6.99 7.87 18.88
CA PRO A 427 -6.75 7.87 17.45
C PRO A 427 -7.59 8.94 16.73
N THR A 428 -7.32 9.14 15.45
CA THR A 428 -8.23 9.89 14.56
C THR A 428 -9.52 9.11 14.33
N ALA A 429 -10.55 9.78 13.80
CA ALA A 429 -11.79 9.12 13.39
C ALA A 429 -11.54 8.03 12.33
N ALA A 430 -10.65 8.28 11.37
CA ALA A 430 -10.28 7.32 10.33
C ALA A 430 -9.65 6.05 10.91
N THR A 431 -8.66 6.21 11.80
CA THR A 431 -8.03 5.07 12.49
C THR A 431 -9.02 4.31 13.37
N GLN A 432 -9.91 5.02 14.06
CA GLN A 432 -10.97 4.38 14.85
C GLN A 432 -11.91 3.54 13.98
N GLU A 433 -12.39 4.08 12.86
CA GLU A 433 -13.27 3.38 11.93
C GLU A 433 -12.61 2.11 11.38
N LEU A 434 -11.32 2.18 11.01
CA LEU A 434 -10.56 1.00 10.58
C LEU A 434 -10.55 -0.09 11.64
N ILE A 435 -10.17 0.24 12.88
CA ILE A 435 -10.11 -0.74 13.96
C ILE A 435 -11.50 -1.31 14.26
N GLU A 436 -12.54 -0.48 14.32
CA GLU A 436 -13.89 -0.95 14.58
C GLU A 436 -14.41 -1.86 13.46
N GLY A 437 -14.16 -1.50 12.20
CA GLY A 437 -14.53 -2.29 11.02
C GLY A 437 -13.79 -3.61 10.91
N TRP A 438 -12.47 -3.59 11.15
CA TRP A 438 -11.63 -4.78 11.20
C TRP A 438 -12.12 -5.82 12.23
N TYR A 439 -12.63 -5.38 13.37
CA TYR A 439 -13.10 -6.27 14.43
C TYR A 439 -14.63 -6.32 14.56
N ALA A 440 -15.39 -5.89 13.54
CA ALA A 440 -16.85 -5.72 13.62
C ALA A 440 -17.63 -7.00 14.03
N ALA A 441 -17.09 -8.19 13.76
CA ALA A 441 -17.71 -9.47 14.14
C ALA A 441 -17.87 -9.66 15.66
N GLY A 442 -17.07 -8.97 16.48
CA GLY A 442 -17.11 -9.10 17.94
C GLY A 442 -16.70 -7.86 18.74
N SER A 443 -16.26 -6.78 18.09
CA SER A 443 -15.47 -5.67 18.64
C SER A 443 -14.02 -6.03 18.97
N VAL A 444 -13.13 -5.05 18.84
CA VAL A 444 -11.72 -5.14 19.25
C VAL A 444 -11.57 -5.40 20.75
N SER A 445 -12.62 -5.19 21.56
CA SER A 445 -12.58 -5.50 23.00
C SER A 445 -12.86 -6.97 23.33
N THR A 446 -13.43 -7.74 22.41
CA THR A 446 -13.80 -9.15 22.65
C THR A 446 -12.61 -10.07 22.38
N VAL A 447 -12.29 -10.91 23.37
CA VAL A 447 -11.19 -11.89 23.26
C VAL A 447 -11.43 -12.86 22.11
N GLY A 448 -10.40 -13.10 21.30
CA GLY A 448 -10.46 -14.04 20.18
C GLY A 448 -11.11 -13.49 18.91
N THR A 449 -11.57 -12.23 18.87
CA THR A 449 -11.98 -11.60 17.61
C THR A 449 -10.74 -11.42 16.72
N VAL A 450 -10.81 -11.94 15.50
CA VAL A 450 -9.76 -11.81 14.47
C VAL A 450 -10.01 -10.60 13.59
N GLN A 451 -8.95 -10.04 13.02
CA GLN A 451 -9.07 -8.92 12.07
C GLN A 451 -9.64 -9.38 10.72
N ASN A 452 -10.65 -8.67 10.22
CA ASN A 452 -11.16 -8.78 8.86
C ASN A 452 -10.30 -7.94 7.89
N ASN A 453 -9.36 -8.59 7.22
CA ASN A 453 -8.50 -7.93 6.22
C ASN A 453 -9.26 -7.41 4.99
N ALA A 454 -10.47 -7.89 4.74
CA ALA A 454 -11.30 -7.47 3.61
C ALA A 454 -12.21 -6.27 3.94
N PHE A 455 -12.07 -5.67 5.13
CA PHE A 455 -12.84 -4.48 5.47
C PHE A 455 -12.46 -3.29 4.58
N ILE A 456 -13.47 -2.70 3.95
CA ILE A 456 -13.41 -1.43 3.23
C ILE A 456 -14.27 -0.44 4.01
N PRO A 457 -13.76 0.75 4.36
CA PRO A 457 -14.54 1.77 5.05
C PRO A 457 -15.76 2.20 4.23
N PRO A 458 -16.89 2.53 4.88
CA PRO A 458 -18.11 2.95 4.18
C PRO A 458 -17.92 4.10 3.18
N GLY A 459 -17.00 5.03 3.44
CA GLY A 459 -16.66 6.13 2.51
C GLY A 459 -16.11 5.66 1.16
N TRP A 460 -15.68 4.39 1.06
CA TRP A 460 -15.09 3.80 -0.13
C TRP A 460 -15.98 2.74 -0.81
N THR A 461 -17.14 2.40 -0.25
CA THR A 461 -18.05 1.36 -0.81
C THR A 461 -19.15 1.93 -1.71
N GLY A 462 -18.92 3.10 -2.31
CA GLY A 462 -19.94 3.79 -3.10
C GLY A 462 -20.16 3.17 -4.49
N ASN A 463 -19.09 2.67 -5.10
CA ASN A 463 -19.10 1.93 -6.35
C ASN A 463 -17.81 1.08 -6.45
N LYS A 464 -17.72 0.23 -7.47
CA LYS A 464 -16.59 -0.67 -7.65
C LYS A 464 -15.25 0.01 -7.93
N ALA A 465 -15.25 1.15 -8.62
CA ALA A 465 -14.02 1.87 -8.88
C ALA A 465 -13.43 2.40 -7.57
N ASP A 466 -14.28 2.92 -6.67
CA ASP A 466 -13.87 3.37 -5.33
C ASP A 466 -13.33 2.20 -4.49
N GLU A 467 -14.05 1.08 -4.45
CA GLU A 467 -13.61 -0.13 -3.73
C GLU A 467 -12.29 -0.68 -4.28
N LYS A 468 -12.12 -0.64 -5.61
CA LYS A 468 -10.91 -1.08 -6.30
C LYS A 468 -9.72 -0.21 -5.97
N ILE A 469 -9.88 1.11 -6.02
CA ILE A 469 -8.81 2.04 -5.61
C ILE A 469 -8.48 1.88 -4.14
N TYR A 470 -9.48 1.74 -3.29
CA TYR A 470 -9.21 1.52 -1.88
C TYR A 470 -8.38 0.26 -1.65
N SER A 471 -8.83 -0.88 -2.19
CA SER A 471 -8.19 -2.18 -1.95
C SER A 471 -6.83 -2.34 -2.63
N ALA A 472 -6.64 -1.75 -3.82
CA ALA A 472 -5.44 -1.94 -4.63
C ALA A 472 -4.39 -0.81 -4.50
N VAL A 473 -4.79 0.36 -4.00
CA VAL A 473 -3.92 1.56 -3.89
C VAL A 473 -3.85 2.03 -2.45
N ILE A 474 -4.98 2.42 -1.87
CA ILE A 474 -4.99 3.12 -0.58
C ILE A 474 -4.60 2.17 0.56
N ALA A 475 -5.28 1.04 0.69
CA ALA A 475 -5.05 0.07 1.75
C ALA A 475 -3.60 -0.45 1.80
N PRO A 476 -2.95 -0.82 0.68
CA PRO A 476 -1.61 -1.39 0.73
C PRO A 476 -0.48 -0.35 0.84
N TYR A 477 -0.70 0.89 0.38
CA TYR A 477 0.40 1.86 0.20
C TYR A 477 0.19 3.23 0.88
N CYS A 478 -1.04 3.62 1.20
CA CYS A 478 -1.32 4.96 1.74
C CYS A 478 -1.87 4.91 3.17
N ARG A 479 -2.78 3.97 3.45
CA ARG A 479 -3.58 3.87 4.67
C ARG A 479 -2.74 3.87 5.94
N GLY A 480 -1.58 3.22 5.93
CA GLY A 480 -0.72 3.07 7.09
C GLY A 480 -0.33 4.41 7.74
N CYS A 481 -0.05 5.44 6.93
CA CYS A 481 0.29 6.77 7.43
C CYS A 481 -0.93 7.72 7.37
N HIS A 482 -1.67 7.68 6.25
CA HIS A 482 -2.76 8.62 6.02
C HIS A 482 -3.88 8.47 7.06
N ALA A 483 -4.27 7.26 7.47
CA ALA A 483 -5.32 7.10 8.47
C ALA A 483 -4.98 7.75 9.84
N ALA A 484 -3.70 8.00 10.13
CA ALA A 484 -3.25 8.67 11.34
C ALA A 484 -3.27 10.21 11.25
N GLN A 485 -3.46 10.77 10.05
CA GLN A 485 -3.47 12.21 9.80
C GLN A 485 -4.61 12.90 10.53
N SER A 486 -4.26 13.91 11.34
CA SER A 486 -5.25 14.71 12.07
C SER A 486 -6.08 15.60 11.14
N ASN A 487 -5.52 15.99 9.99
CA ASN A 487 -6.22 16.70 8.95
C ASN A 487 -7.06 15.72 8.11
N SER A 488 -8.38 15.94 8.07
CA SER A 488 -9.31 15.11 7.28
C SER A 488 -8.97 15.10 5.80
N PHE A 489 -8.46 16.20 5.25
CA PHE A 489 -8.09 16.28 3.83
C PHE A 489 -6.99 15.31 3.41
N TYR A 490 -6.20 14.78 4.36
CA TYR A 490 -5.11 13.85 4.09
C TYR A 490 -5.35 12.47 4.69
N ASN A 491 -6.46 12.22 5.40
CA ASN A 491 -6.59 10.97 6.13
C ASN A 491 -7.19 9.81 5.34
N PHE A 492 -7.76 10.12 4.17
CA PHE A 492 -8.37 9.17 3.24
C PHE A 492 -9.43 8.28 3.90
N ALA A 493 -10.14 8.81 4.90
CA ALA A 493 -11.31 8.14 5.49
C ALA A 493 -12.43 8.01 4.46
N ASP A 494 -12.60 9.06 3.63
CA ASP A 494 -13.58 9.10 2.56
C ASP A 494 -12.89 9.27 1.20
N LYS A 495 -13.53 8.76 0.15
CA LYS A 495 -13.05 8.94 -1.22
C LYS A 495 -13.06 10.40 -1.65
N ASP A 496 -13.98 11.23 -1.13
CA ASP A 496 -14.12 12.63 -1.52
C ASP A 496 -12.86 13.42 -1.15
N ASP A 497 -12.20 13.06 -0.04
CA ASP A 497 -10.91 13.63 0.37
C ASP A 497 -9.83 13.34 -0.69
N PHE A 498 -9.77 12.10 -1.15
CA PHE A 498 -8.81 11.65 -2.16
C PHE A 498 -9.11 12.23 -3.56
N GLN A 499 -10.39 12.26 -3.94
CA GLN A 499 -10.84 12.80 -5.21
C GLN A 499 -10.60 14.30 -5.32
N THR A 500 -10.75 15.04 -4.22
CA THR A 500 -10.49 16.49 -4.21
C THR A 500 -9.07 16.81 -4.69
N TRP A 501 -8.06 16.07 -4.19
CA TRP A 501 -6.67 16.25 -4.59
C TRP A 501 -6.36 15.69 -5.98
N GLY A 502 -6.92 14.54 -6.32
CA GLY A 502 -6.71 13.91 -7.63
C GLY A 502 -7.30 14.74 -8.77
N ASN A 503 -8.52 15.27 -8.61
CA ASN A 503 -9.21 16.05 -9.65
C ASN A 503 -8.52 17.39 -9.99
N ILE A 504 -7.67 17.90 -9.09
CA ILE A 504 -6.87 19.10 -9.33
C ILE A 504 -5.39 18.76 -9.63
N GLY A 505 -5.06 17.48 -9.81
CA GLY A 505 -3.77 17.00 -10.29
C GLY A 505 -2.70 16.74 -9.23
N TYR A 506 -2.95 16.94 -7.93
CA TYR A 506 -1.90 16.74 -6.91
C TYR A 506 -1.51 15.28 -6.73
N ILE A 507 -2.46 14.35 -6.82
CA ILE A 507 -2.11 12.91 -6.70
C ILE A 507 -1.20 12.48 -7.87
N GLU A 508 -1.49 12.93 -9.09
CA GLU A 508 -0.58 12.72 -10.22
C GLU A 508 0.75 13.43 -9.96
N ALA A 509 0.73 14.65 -9.42
CA ALA A 509 1.95 15.41 -9.19
C ALA A 509 2.90 14.70 -8.21
N ASP A 510 2.37 14.30 -7.05
CA ASP A 510 3.13 13.69 -5.96
C ASP A 510 3.59 12.27 -6.27
N VAL A 511 2.80 11.53 -7.06
CA VAL A 511 3.11 10.14 -7.43
C VAL A 511 3.93 10.06 -8.70
N CYS A 512 3.55 10.76 -9.76
CA CYS A 512 4.01 10.51 -11.13
C CYS A 512 4.88 11.62 -11.71
N THR A 513 4.69 12.88 -11.32
CA THR A 513 5.31 13.98 -12.08
C THR A 513 6.75 14.24 -11.70
N VAL A 514 7.49 14.58 -12.75
CA VAL A 514 8.67 15.43 -12.75
C VAL A 514 8.14 16.86 -12.89
N GLY A 515 7.77 17.51 -11.79
CA GLY A 515 7.30 18.90 -11.83
C GLY A 515 8.39 19.86 -12.31
N LEU A 516 8.06 21.14 -12.47
CA LEU A 516 9.05 22.22 -12.70
C LEU A 516 10.03 22.39 -11.52
N ASP A 517 9.72 21.80 -10.37
CA ASP A 517 10.56 21.74 -9.19
C ASP A 517 11.07 20.30 -8.98
N PRO A 518 12.32 19.99 -9.37
CA PRO A 518 12.92 18.68 -9.16
C PRO A 518 12.92 18.22 -7.70
N ALA A 519 12.77 19.13 -6.73
CA ALA A 519 12.71 18.81 -5.31
C ALA A 519 11.36 18.21 -4.87
N LYS A 520 10.35 18.15 -5.74
CA LYS A 520 8.99 17.65 -5.43
C LYS A 520 8.59 16.41 -6.23
N ASN A 521 9.55 15.72 -6.84
CA ASN A 521 9.26 14.56 -7.66
C ASN A 521 9.08 13.30 -6.81
N HIS A 522 8.07 12.49 -7.15
CA HIS A 522 7.82 11.16 -6.57
C HIS A 522 7.82 11.15 -5.03
N VAL A 523 7.23 12.18 -4.43
CA VAL A 523 7.20 12.36 -2.97
C VAL A 523 6.22 11.43 -2.28
N MET A 524 5.34 10.75 -3.03
CA MET A 524 4.38 9.77 -2.50
C MET A 524 4.41 8.42 -3.25
N PRO A 525 4.29 7.30 -2.53
CA PRO A 525 4.40 7.17 -1.07
C PRO A 525 5.75 7.65 -0.51
N ASN A 526 5.76 8.29 0.66
CA ASN A 526 6.98 8.96 1.16
C ASN A 526 7.98 8.03 1.87
N ALA A 527 7.58 6.80 2.19
CA ALA A 527 8.47 5.76 2.70
C ALA A 527 9.10 4.98 1.53
N GLU A 528 10.42 4.78 1.57
CA GLU A 528 11.20 4.16 0.49
C GLU A 528 10.63 2.83 0.01
N VAL A 529 10.40 1.89 0.94
CA VAL A 529 9.94 0.54 0.58
C VAL A 529 8.50 0.57 0.06
N THR A 530 7.65 1.39 0.67
CA THR A 530 6.27 1.56 0.19
C THR A 530 6.24 2.16 -1.21
N LEU A 531 7.11 3.13 -1.51
CA LEU A 531 7.28 3.70 -2.85
C LEU A 531 7.73 2.62 -3.84
N ASP A 532 8.81 1.89 -3.53
CA ASP A 532 9.33 0.84 -4.40
C ASP A 532 8.27 -0.22 -4.72
N ARG A 533 7.57 -0.71 -3.68
CA ARG A 533 6.49 -1.69 -3.84
C ARG A 533 5.34 -1.13 -4.66
N PHE A 534 4.91 0.11 -4.40
CA PHE A 534 3.86 0.78 -5.16
C PHE A 534 4.22 0.85 -6.65
N TRP A 535 5.44 1.26 -6.97
CA TRP A 535 5.92 1.41 -8.35
C TRP A 535 6.11 0.09 -9.08
N LYS A 536 6.48 -0.98 -8.36
CA LYS A 536 6.55 -2.35 -8.90
C LYS A 536 5.19 -3.04 -8.95
N SER A 537 4.13 -2.34 -8.57
CA SER A 537 2.79 -2.91 -8.49
C SER A 537 1.83 -2.37 -9.56
N PRO A 538 0.70 -3.07 -9.74
CA PRO A 538 -0.46 -2.65 -10.52
C PRO A 538 -1.13 -1.35 -10.06
N ALA A 539 -0.80 -0.84 -8.86
CA ALA A 539 -1.47 0.31 -8.25
C ALA A 539 -1.48 1.55 -9.16
N ARG A 540 -0.39 1.80 -9.91
CA ARG A 540 -0.29 2.92 -10.85
C ARG A 540 -1.27 2.82 -12.01
N ALA A 541 -1.55 1.61 -12.52
CA ALA A 541 -2.55 1.41 -13.55
C ALA A 541 -3.95 1.79 -13.06
N TYR A 542 -4.28 1.40 -11.82
CA TYR A 542 -5.56 1.74 -11.21
C TYR A 542 -5.69 3.22 -10.90
N LEU A 543 -4.63 3.83 -10.32
CA LEU A 543 -4.56 5.27 -10.11
C LEU A 543 -4.79 6.03 -11.42
N ALA A 544 -4.17 5.54 -12.50
CA ALA A 544 -4.30 6.15 -13.80
C ALA A 544 -5.69 6.03 -14.40
N GLY A 545 -6.34 4.87 -14.27
CA GLY A 545 -7.73 4.73 -14.68
C GLY A 545 -8.68 5.62 -13.85
N TYR A 546 -8.45 5.74 -12.54
CA TYR A 546 -9.38 6.42 -11.63
C TYR A 546 -9.41 7.93 -11.80
N PHE A 547 -8.25 8.56 -11.99
CA PHE A 547 -8.15 10.00 -12.20
C PHE A 547 -8.00 10.40 -13.66
N ASP A 548 -8.03 9.43 -14.58
CA ASP A 548 -7.63 9.66 -15.96
C ASP A 548 -6.25 10.36 -15.99
N ILE A 549 -5.32 9.96 -15.10
CA ILE A 549 -3.91 10.36 -15.20
C ILE A 549 -3.50 9.95 -16.57
N LYS A 550 -2.76 10.78 -17.28
CA LYS A 550 -2.47 10.54 -18.67
C LYS A 550 -1.00 10.44 -19.00
N SER A 551 -0.14 11.03 -18.16
CA SER A 551 1.30 10.91 -18.27
C SER A 551 1.76 9.45 -18.28
N SER A 552 2.98 9.25 -18.75
CA SER A 552 3.67 7.97 -18.70
C SER A 552 3.97 7.50 -17.26
N CYS A 553 3.82 8.38 -16.27
CA CYS A 553 4.08 8.12 -14.85
C CYS A 553 5.36 7.29 -14.64
N LYS A 554 6.46 7.81 -15.18
CA LYS A 554 7.80 7.17 -15.18
C LYS A 554 8.70 7.77 -14.09
N PRO A 555 9.71 7.02 -13.63
CA PRO A 555 10.74 7.54 -12.73
C PRO A 555 11.58 8.63 -13.40
#